data_AF-S4XY98-F1
#
_entry.id   AF-S4XY98-F1
#
_cell.length_a   1.000
_cell.length_b   1.000
_cell.length_c   1.000
_cell.angle_alpha   90.00
_cell.angle_beta   90.00
_cell.angle_gamma   90.00
#
_symmetry.space_group_name_H-M   'P 1'
#
loop_
_entity.id
_entity.type
_entity.pdbx_description
1 polymer ?
#
loop_
_entity_poly.entity_id
_entity_poly.type
_entity_poly.pdbx_seq_one_letter_code
_entity_poly.pdbx_strand_id
1 'polypeptide(L)'
;MKEHNRLRIERLAVRYARRIEEARAPAEADFLREFDNLRERVLRPQMEEFAAELSKAGHAPRLVIDEGHDTPSIELALGLREAKASRNVVGFCVIRWTGYPLQILAYLEVNPTPFDLERFARAADVGPDRVEQLLVEAIEQIMVCNAP
;
A
#
# COMPACT_ATOMS: atom_id res chain seq x y z
N MET A 1 -2.28 -20.51 -36.04
CA MET A 1 -2.03 -20.65 -34.58
C MET A 1 -2.33 -22.09 -34.17
N LYS A 2 -1.47 -22.76 -33.41
CA LYS A 2 -1.69 -24.16 -33.00
C LYS A 2 -2.95 -24.25 -32.12
N GLU A 3 -3.79 -25.27 -32.36
CA GLU A 3 -5.07 -25.53 -31.65
C GLU A 3 -4.95 -25.37 -30.13
N HIS A 4 -3.87 -25.93 -29.57
CA HIS A 4 -3.55 -25.90 -28.15
C HIS A 4 -3.38 -24.47 -27.59
N ASN A 5 -2.81 -23.56 -28.37
CA ASN A 5 -2.61 -22.17 -27.96
C ASN A 5 -3.93 -21.40 -27.99
N ARG A 6 -4.84 -21.73 -28.93
CA ARG A 6 -6.19 -21.15 -28.99
C ARG A 6 -6.99 -21.50 -27.74
N LEU A 7 -6.98 -22.78 -27.35
CA LEU A 7 -7.69 -23.28 -26.16
C LEU A 7 -7.11 -22.72 -24.85
N ARG A 8 -5.79 -22.49 -24.77
CA ARG A 8 -5.18 -21.81 -23.60
C ARG A 8 -5.63 -20.35 -23.51
N ILE A 9 -5.69 -19.64 -24.63
CA ILE A 9 -6.14 -18.24 -24.66
C ILE A 9 -7.63 -18.14 -24.32
N GLU A 10 -8.49 -18.99 -24.87
CA GLU A 10 -9.93 -19.02 -24.52
C GLU A 10 -10.13 -19.29 -23.02
N ARG A 11 -9.40 -20.24 -22.43
CA ARG A 11 -9.49 -20.52 -20.98
C ARG A 11 -8.96 -19.39 -20.12
N LEU A 12 -8.02 -18.59 -20.61
CA LEU A 12 -7.55 -17.37 -19.93
C LEU A 12 -8.58 -16.26 -20.05
N ALA A 13 -9.15 -16.05 -21.25
CA ALA A 13 -10.17 -15.05 -21.52
C ALA A 13 -11.46 -15.32 -20.71
N VAL A 14 -11.90 -16.58 -20.62
CA VAL A 14 -13.07 -16.95 -19.79
C VAL A 14 -12.80 -16.75 -18.30
N ARG A 15 -11.60 -17.11 -17.82
CA ARG A 15 -11.22 -16.84 -16.42
C ARG A 15 -11.11 -15.34 -16.12
N TYR A 16 -10.67 -14.55 -17.09
CA TYR A 16 -10.60 -13.10 -16.99
C TYR A 16 -12.00 -12.45 -17.00
N ALA A 17 -12.86 -12.83 -17.94
CA ALA A 17 -14.24 -12.36 -18.01
C ALA A 17 -15.04 -12.74 -16.76
N ARG A 18 -14.86 -13.97 -16.26
CA ARG A 18 -15.49 -14.42 -15.01
C ARG A 18 -15.01 -13.62 -13.80
N ARG A 19 -13.73 -13.24 -13.73
CA ARG A 19 -13.22 -12.34 -12.68
C ARG A 19 -13.80 -10.92 -12.78
N ILE A 20 -14.11 -10.45 -13.98
CA ILE A 20 -14.80 -9.18 -14.21
C ILE A 20 -16.27 -9.28 -13.76
N GLU A 21 -16.97 -10.37 -14.07
CA GLU A 21 -18.37 -10.59 -13.65
C GLU A 21 -18.52 -10.84 -12.14
N GLU A 22 -17.58 -11.58 -11.54
CA GLU A 22 -17.53 -11.84 -10.09
C GLU A 22 -17.10 -10.59 -9.29
N ALA A 23 -16.46 -9.61 -9.96
CA ALA A 23 -16.24 -8.28 -9.42
C ALA A 23 -17.53 -7.44 -9.52
N ARG A 24 -18.57 -7.83 -8.78
CA ARG A 24 -19.45 -6.81 -8.21
C ARG A 24 -18.58 -6.00 -7.27
N ALA A 25 -18.03 -4.91 -7.79
CA ALA A 25 -17.33 -3.95 -6.97
C ALA A 25 -18.29 -3.62 -5.80
N PRO A 26 -17.84 -3.74 -4.54
CA PRO A 26 -18.56 -3.07 -3.46
C PRO A 26 -18.79 -1.63 -3.91
N ALA A 27 -19.95 -1.05 -3.59
CA ALA A 27 -20.18 0.36 -3.91
C ALA A 27 -18.96 1.13 -3.40
N GLU A 28 -18.39 2.05 -4.18
CA GLU A 28 -17.15 2.73 -3.80
C GLU A 28 -17.18 3.24 -2.35
N ALA A 29 -18.35 3.73 -1.90
CA ALA A 29 -18.59 4.10 -0.52
C ALA A 29 -18.32 2.99 0.52
N ASP A 30 -18.70 1.73 0.22
CA ASP A 30 -18.44 0.59 1.09
C ASP A 30 -16.94 0.28 1.17
N PHE A 31 -16.25 0.29 0.02
CA PHE A 31 -14.78 0.07 -0.02
C PHE A 31 -14.03 1.15 0.75
N LEU A 32 -14.42 2.42 0.58
CA LEU A 32 -13.81 3.54 1.28
C LEU A 32 -14.07 3.47 2.79
N ARG A 33 -15.27 3.03 3.21
CA ARG A 33 -15.58 2.79 4.63
C ARG A 33 -14.79 1.61 5.19
N GLU A 34 -14.57 0.55 4.40
CA GLU A 34 -13.71 -0.56 4.80
C GLU A 34 -12.25 -0.11 4.96
N PHE A 35 -11.75 0.73 4.05
CA PHE A 35 -10.42 1.32 4.18
C PHE A 35 -10.30 2.22 5.41
N ASP A 36 -11.32 3.04 5.71
CA ASP A 36 -11.31 3.89 6.90
C ASP A 36 -11.26 3.03 8.19
N ASN A 37 -12.04 1.96 8.25
CA ASN A 37 -11.98 1.01 9.37
C ASN A 37 -10.60 0.33 9.48
N LEU A 38 -10.02 -0.09 8.36
CA LEU A 38 -8.66 -0.65 8.33
C LEU A 38 -7.62 0.36 8.80
N ARG A 39 -7.72 1.61 8.35
CA ARG A 39 -6.85 2.71 8.72
C ARG A 39 -6.85 2.92 10.23
N GLU A 40 -8.02 3.00 10.85
CA GLU A 40 -8.12 3.28 12.29
C GLU A 40 -7.81 2.07 13.18
N ARG A 41 -8.13 0.85 12.73
CA ARG A 41 -8.02 -0.35 13.58
C ARG A 41 -6.71 -1.10 13.44
N VAL A 42 -6.03 -0.96 12.30
CA VAL A 42 -4.83 -1.74 11.98
C VAL A 42 -3.67 -0.83 11.61
N LEU A 43 -3.84 0.03 10.60
CA LEU A 43 -2.71 0.79 10.04
C LEU A 43 -2.19 1.85 11.03
N ARG A 44 -3.08 2.68 11.58
CA ARG A 44 -2.72 3.75 12.51
C ARG A 44 -2.02 3.20 13.76
N PRO A 45 -2.57 2.23 14.51
CA PRO A 45 -1.89 1.71 15.71
C PRO A 45 -0.50 1.16 15.41
N GLN A 46 -0.36 0.38 14.33
CA GLN A 46 0.94 -0.16 13.90
C GLN A 46 1.91 0.96 13.56
N MET A 47 1.51 1.92 12.71
CA MET A 47 2.37 3.05 12.34
C MET A 47 2.76 3.93 13.53
N GLU A 48 1.89 4.09 14.53
CA GLU A 48 2.20 4.79 15.78
C GLU A 48 3.24 4.05 16.63
N GLU A 49 3.19 2.72 16.69
CA GLU A 49 4.22 1.90 17.35
C GLU A 49 5.59 2.07 16.68
N PHE A 50 5.65 1.98 15.34
CA PHE A 50 6.89 2.22 14.60
C PHE A 50 7.39 3.67 14.74
N ALA A 51 6.49 4.66 14.74
CA ALA A 51 6.84 6.05 15.00
C ALA A 51 7.44 6.23 16.41
N ALA A 52 6.91 5.54 17.42
CA ALA A 52 7.47 5.58 18.77
C ALA A 52 8.89 5.00 18.82
N GLU A 53 9.14 3.87 18.16
CA GLU A 53 10.48 3.27 18.09
C GLU A 53 11.48 4.15 17.32
N LEU A 54 11.09 4.71 16.18
CA LEU A 54 11.90 5.66 15.43
C LEU A 54 12.22 6.92 16.25
N SER A 55 11.26 7.42 17.03
CA SER A 55 11.47 8.56 17.92
C SER A 55 12.49 8.25 19.02
N LYS A 56 12.43 7.04 19.61
CA LYS A 56 13.43 6.58 20.60
C LYS A 56 14.84 6.51 19.99
N ALA A 57 14.95 6.20 18.71
CA ALA A 57 16.20 6.21 17.95
C ALA A 57 16.69 7.62 17.57
N GLY A 58 15.92 8.67 17.89
CA GLY A 58 16.29 10.08 17.62
C GLY A 58 15.87 10.59 16.24
N HIS A 59 14.92 9.94 15.59
CA HIS A 59 14.27 10.43 14.38
C HIS A 59 13.05 11.30 14.72
N ALA A 60 12.49 11.99 13.72
CA ALA A 60 11.31 12.85 13.88
C ALA A 60 10.12 12.31 13.04
N PRO A 61 9.63 11.09 13.33
CA PRO A 61 8.58 10.49 12.53
C PRO A 61 7.25 11.24 12.69
N ARG A 62 6.44 11.21 11.64
CA ARG A 62 5.12 11.85 11.63
C ARG A 62 4.15 11.01 10.81
N LEU A 63 2.96 10.78 11.36
CA LEU A 63 1.83 10.26 10.60
C LEU A 63 1.17 11.40 9.82
N VAL A 64 0.83 11.12 8.57
CA VAL A 64 0.15 12.04 7.66
C VAL A 64 -1.06 11.34 7.08
N ILE A 65 -2.20 12.03 7.03
CA ILE A 65 -3.49 11.47 6.61
C ILE A 65 -3.97 12.25 5.39
N ASP A 66 -4.27 11.55 4.31
CA ASP A 66 -4.84 12.13 3.08
C ASP A 66 -3.99 13.24 2.42
N GLU A 67 -2.67 13.27 2.68
CA GLU A 67 -1.69 14.12 1.97
C GLU A 67 -0.70 13.28 1.14
N GLY A 68 -0.96 11.98 1.00
CA GLY A 68 -0.06 11.01 0.36
C GLY A 68 -0.22 10.91 -1.17
N HIS A 69 0.28 9.80 -1.73
CA HIS A 69 0.30 9.54 -3.18
C HIS A 69 -1.10 9.60 -3.82
N ASP A 70 -2.08 9.00 -3.16
CA ASP A 70 -3.51 9.06 -3.52
C ASP A 70 -4.35 9.26 -2.27
N THR A 71 -5.64 9.57 -2.45
CA THR A 71 -6.60 9.75 -1.34
C THR A 71 -7.81 8.82 -1.47
N PRO A 72 -8.30 8.24 -0.35
CA PRO A 72 -7.77 8.35 1.01
C PRO A 72 -6.45 7.60 1.23
N SER A 73 -5.65 8.07 2.20
CA SER A 73 -4.34 7.51 2.56
C SER A 73 -3.96 7.71 4.03
N ILE A 74 -2.93 6.95 4.43
CA ILE A 74 -2.17 7.12 5.66
C ILE A 74 -0.69 6.87 5.35
N GLU A 75 0.18 7.79 5.77
CA GLU A 75 1.63 7.69 5.60
C GLU A 75 2.34 7.79 6.95
N LEU A 76 3.42 7.03 7.10
CA LEU A 76 4.45 7.25 8.11
C LEU A 76 5.65 7.89 7.43
N ALA A 77 5.83 9.20 7.64
CA ALA A 77 7.07 9.87 7.32
C ALA A 77 8.11 9.54 8.39
N LEU A 78 9.26 8.97 7.98
CA LEU A 78 10.22 8.44 8.94
C LEU A 78 11.00 9.55 9.69
N GLY A 79 11.12 10.74 9.09
CA GLY A 79 11.86 11.86 9.68
C GLY A 79 13.31 11.52 10.00
N LEU A 80 13.95 10.73 9.14
CA LEU A 80 15.31 10.23 9.36
C LEU A 80 16.29 11.39 9.52
N ARG A 81 17.12 11.30 10.57
CA ARG A 81 18.19 12.25 10.84
C ARG A 81 19.27 12.09 9.78
N GLU A 82 19.79 13.19 9.25
CA GLU A 82 20.86 13.22 8.24
C GLU A 82 20.52 12.54 6.89
N ALA A 83 19.25 12.22 6.65
CA ALA A 83 18.83 11.65 5.38
C ALA A 83 19.07 12.62 4.22
N LYS A 84 19.59 12.07 3.11
CA LYS A 84 19.86 12.82 1.87
C LYS A 84 18.59 13.01 1.03
N ALA A 85 17.59 12.13 1.21
CA ALA A 85 16.33 12.18 0.50
C ALA A 85 15.34 13.17 1.13
N SER A 86 14.60 13.91 0.30
CA SER A 86 13.58 14.86 0.72
C SER A 86 12.29 14.18 1.22
N ARG A 87 12.03 12.95 0.78
CA ARG A 87 10.86 12.16 1.17
C ARG A 87 11.26 10.71 1.44
N ASN A 88 10.97 10.28 2.67
CA ASN A 88 11.23 8.96 3.23
C ASN A 88 9.94 8.53 3.93
N VAL A 89 9.04 7.93 3.15
CA VAL A 89 7.70 7.56 3.64
C VAL A 89 7.40 6.11 3.30
N VAL A 90 6.63 5.46 4.18
CA VAL A 90 5.87 4.25 3.86
C VAL A 90 4.39 4.58 4.05
N GLY A 91 3.55 4.17 3.12
CA GLY A 91 2.15 4.57 3.10
C GLY A 91 1.22 3.53 2.54
N PHE A 92 -0.06 3.74 2.83
CA PHE A 92 -1.17 2.99 2.28
C PHE A 92 -2.18 3.96 1.70
N CYS A 93 -2.63 3.74 0.47
CA CYS A 93 -3.64 4.57 -0.17
C CYS A 93 -4.66 3.73 -0.96
N VAL A 94 -5.83 4.30 -1.24
CA VAL A 94 -6.78 3.73 -2.19
C VAL A 94 -6.48 4.27 -3.58
N ILE A 95 -6.18 3.37 -4.52
CA ILE A 95 -5.91 3.71 -5.92
C ILE A 95 -7.14 3.50 -6.80
N ARG A 96 -7.33 4.41 -7.76
CA ARG A 96 -8.42 4.41 -8.75
C ARG A 96 -7.87 4.36 -10.15
N TRP A 97 -8.07 3.24 -10.85
CA TRP A 97 -7.66 3.11 -12.24
C TRP A 97 -8.86 2.89 -13.15
N THR A 98 -8.91 3.67 -14.22
CA THR A 98 -10.01 3.59 -15.20
C THR A 98 -10.17 2.16 -15.72
N GLY A 99 -11.34 1.58 -15.51
CA GLY A 99 -11.67 0.22 -15.94
C GLY A 99 -11.23 -0.91 -15.00
N TYR A 100 -10.72 -0.59 -13.80
CA TYR A 100 -10.32 -1.55 -12.78
C TYR A 100 -11.05 -1.29 -11.44
N PRO A 101 -11.27 -2.33 -10.62
CA PRO A 101 -11.80 -2.15 -9.27
C PRO A 101 -10.84 -1.36 -8.39
N LEU A 102 -11.37 -0.74 -7.33
CA LEU A 102 -10.58 -0.10 -6.28
C LEU A 102 -9.61 -1.11 -5.66
N GLN A 103 -8.43 -0.63 -5.32
CA GLN A 103 -7.40 -1.40 -4.63
C GLN A 103 -6.78 -0.55 -3.53
N ILE A 104 -6.23 -1.22 -2.52
CA ILE A 104 -5.35 -0.59 -1.54
C ILE A 104 -3.92 -0.84 -1.98
N LEU A 105 -3.15 0.21 -2.14
CA LEU A 105 -1.73 0.16 -2.47
C LEU A 105 -0.92 0.42 -1.20
N ALA A 106 -0.04 -0.52 -0.84
CA ALA A 106 1.09 -0.27 0.04
C ALA A 106 2.27 0.21 -0.80
N TYR A 107 2.90 1.30 -0.41
CA TYR A 107 4.01 1.88 -1.13
C TYR A 107 5.07 2.42 -0.17
N LEU A 108 6.27 2.57 -0.69
CA LEU A 108 7.29 3.42 -0.09
C LEU A 108 7.75 4.47 -1.07
N GLU A 109 8.28 5.57 -0.55
CA GLU A 109 8.96 6.57 -1.36
C GLU A 109 10.29 6.89 -0.70
N VAL A 110 11.34 6.61 -1.47
CA VAL A 110 12.72 7.01 -1.22
C VAL A 110 13.30 7.46 -2.56
N ASN A 111 13.98 8.59 -2.55
CA ASN A 111 14.38 9.38 -3.73
C ASN A 111 14.66 8.57 -5.04
N PRO A 112 14.03 8.89 -6.20
CA PRO A 112 12.94 9.83 -6.46
C PRO A 112 11.62 9.19 -6.90
N THR A 113 11.48 7.86 -6.90
CA THR A 113 10.30 7.18 -7.49
C THR A 113 9.55 6.40 -6.41
N PRO A 114 8.22 6.57 -6.27
CA PRO A 114 7.40 5.70 -5.44
C PRO A 114 7.55 4.24 -5.89
N PHE A 115 7.70 3.34 -4.93
CA PHE A 115 7.79 1.92 -5.18
C PHE A 115 6.56 1.23 -4.61
N ASP A 116 5.81 0.56 -5.48
CA ASP A 116 4.69 -0.28 -5.10
C ASP A 116 5.22 -1.51 -4.36
N LEU A 117 4.89 -1.62 -3.08
CA LEU A 117 5.23 -2.79 -2.28
C LEU A 117 4.25 -3.91 -2.55
N GLU A 118 2.96 -3.61 -2.42
CA GLU A 118 1.90 -4.60 -2.55
C GLU A 118 0.55 -3.96 -2.87
N ARG A 119 -0.32 -4.70 -3.54
CA ARG A 119 -1.69 -4.29 -3.83
C ARG A 119 -2.69 -5.29 -3.31
N PHE A 120 -3.72 -4.77 -2.64
CA PHE A 120 -4.78 -5.56 -2.04
C PHE A 120 -6.10 -5.25 -2.71
N ALA A 121 -6.84 -6.31 -3.06
CA ALA A 121 -8.16 -6.17 -3.65
C ALA A 121 -9.24 -5.85 -2.61
N ARG A 122 -8.99 -6.09 -1.31
CA ARG A 122 -9.94 -5.90 -0.20
C ARG A 122 -9.21 -5.48 1.06
N ALA A 123 -9.87 -4.69 1.90
CA ALA A 123 -9.32 -4.29 3.21
C ALA A 123 -9.09 -5.49 4.15
N ALA A 124 -9.92 -6.54 4.03
CA ALA A 124 -9.80 -7.76 4.84
C ALA A 124 -8.51 -8.55 4.55
N ASP A 125 -7.87 -8.33 3.40
CA ASP A 125 -6.59 -8.96 3.05
C ASP A 125 -5.40 -8.27 3.74
N VAL A 126 -5.62 -7.09 4.34
CA VAL A 126 -4.60 -6.29 5.04
C VAL A 126 -4.68 -6.57 6.54
N GLY A 127 -4.02 -7.64 6.97
CA GLY A 127 -3.94 -8.04 8.38
C GLY A 127 -2.78 -7.38 9.15
N PRO A 128 -2.82 -7.35 10.50
CA PRO A 128 -1.76 -6.76 11.34
C PRO A 128 -0.37 -7.30 11.03
N ASP A 129 -0.20 -8.62 10.99
CA ASP A 129 1.09 -9.28 10.71
C ASP A 129 1.65 -8.87 9.36
N ARG A 130 0.78 -8.67 8.35
CA ARG A 130 1.21 -8.27 7.01
C ARG A 130 1.62 -6.80 6.98
N VAL A 131 0.89 -5.95 7.71
CA VAL A 131 1.22 -4.54 7.86
C VAL A 131 2.57 -4.38 8.56
N GLU A 132 2.81 -5.12 9.65
CA GLU A 132 4.10 -5.12 10.35
C GLU A 132 5.25 -5.48 9.41
N GLN A 133 5.12 -6.59 8.66
CA GLN A 133 6.13 -7.01 7.68
C GLN A 133 6.42 -5.92 6.64
N LEU A 134 5.36 -5.35 6.04
CA LEU A 134 5.51 -4.30 5.03
C LEU A 134 6.18 -3.04 5.60
N LEU A 135 5.86 -2.66 6.84
CA LEU A 135 6.49 -1.53 7.51
C LEU A 135 7.97 -1.78 7.79
N VAL A 136 8.32 -2.97 8.30
CA VAL A 136 9.73 -3.35 8.53
C VAL A 136 10.52 -3.34 7.23
N GLU A 137 10.03 -4.03 6.19
CA GLU A 137 10.69 -4.12 4.89
C GLU A 137 10.89 -2.73 4.27
N ALA A 138 9.86 -1.86 4.33
CA ALA A 138 9.94 -0.51 3.80
C ALA A 138 10.92 0.37 4.58
N ILE A 139 10.88 0.33 5.91
CA ILE A 139 11.79 1.11 6.77
C ILE A 139 13.23 0.68 6.54
N GLU A 140 13.50 -0.63 6.47
CA GLU A 140 14.82 -1.18 6.17
C GLU A 140 15.32 -0.67 4.82
N GLN A 141 14.50 -0.80 3.77
CA GLN A 141 14.85 -0.33 2.43
C GLN A 141 15.16 1.17 2.41
N ILE A 142 14.33 1.99 3.07
CA ILE A 142 14.54 3.44 3.16
C ILE A 142 15.84 3.76 3.91
N MET A 143 16.13 3.06 5.01
CA MET A 143 17.38 3.25 5.76
C MET A 143 18.61 2.86 4.94
N VAL A 144 18.57 1.73 4.23
CA VAL A 144 19.65 1.30 3.33
C VAL A 144 19.93 2.34 2.24
N CYS A 145 18.88 2.93 1.65
CA CYS A 145 19.02 3.98 0.65
C CYS A 145 19.60 5.31 1.19
N ASN A 146 19.51 5.55 2.51
CA ASN A 146 20.04 6.76 3.15
C ASN A 146 21.34 6.51 3.94
N ALA A 147 21.79 5.25 4.06
CA ALA A 147 23.06 4.92 4.70
C ALA A 147 24.24 5.57 3.95
N PRO A 148 25.29 6.02 4.67
CA PRO A 148 26.41 6.75 4.11
C PRO A 148 27.25 5.95 3.10
#